data_AF-A0A2E2N7A8-F1
#
_entry.id   AF-A0A2E2N7A8-F1
#
_cell.length_a   1.000
_cell.length_b   1.000
_cell.length_c   1.000
_cell.angle_alpha   90.00
_cell.angle_beta   90.00
_cell.angle_gamma   90.00
#
_symmetry.space_group_name_H-M   'P 1'
#
loop_
_entity.id
_entity.type
_entity.pdbx_description
1 polymer ?
#
loop_
_entity_poly.entity_id
_entity_poly.type
_entity_poly.pdbx_seq_one_letter_code
_entity_poly.pdbx_strand_id
1 'polypeptide(L)'
;MIRIVSIAFAALVVTMPACVTETIYEEPPKFSEIPGATVRGVEVTPKSNRARQAPPPEAVSRLIENDDEEVIGLLSTSVRDLVANILYTIDEERADLFASDILSQITRDEFVERGHDPLRAFEIVEQTERPVRKLFTRMPDGEYTPGLFMVPQGRNVYRLSFPAERGYFWRGIDVVFEAPSWRLRWFVR
;
A
#
# COMPACT_ATOMS: atom_id res chain seq x y z
N MET A 1 57.06 13.15 41.58
CA MET A 1 56.70 11.83 42.14
C MET A 1 55.30 11.91 42.72
N ILE A 2 54.45 10.96 42.31
CA ILE A 2 53.14 10.55 42.89
C ILE A 2 51.95 11.51 42.71
N ARG A 3 50.94 11.08 41.93
CA ARG A 3 49.63 10.63 42.46
C ARG A 3 48.82 9.86 41.40
N ILE A 4 48.45 8.64 41.78
CA ILE A 4 47.47 7.75 41.15
C ILE A 4 46.07 8.29 41.47
N VAL A 5 45.16 8.35 40.50
CA VAL A 5 43.72 8.21 40.73
C VAL A 5 43.10 7.44 39.57
N SER A 6 42.76 6.19 39.84
CA SER A 6 41.84 5.37 39.04
C SER A 6 40.42 5.90 39.18
N ILE A 7 39.70 6.07 38.07
CA ILE A 7 38.24 6.12 38.07
C ILE A 7 37.75 5.11 37.04
N ALA A 8 37.26 3.99 37.56
CA ALA A 8 36.51 3.00 36.81
C ALA A 8 35.11 3.56 36.54
N PHE A 9 34.70 3.63 35.28
CA PHE A 9 33.32 3.90 34.90
C PHE A 9 32.74 2.63 34.28
N ALA A 10 31.90 1.95 35.06
CA ALA A 10 31.14 0.79 34.63
C ALA A 10 29.95 1.27 33.78
N ALA A 11 29.95 0.95 32.49
CA ALA A 11 28.77 1.09 31.64
C ALA A 11 28.10 -0.29 31.52
N LEU A 12 27.06 -0.49 32.33
CA LEU A 12 26.15 -1.64 32.27
C LEU A 12 25.19 -1.42 31.09
N VAL A 13 25.44 -2.08 29.96
CA VAL A 13 24.53 -2.08 28.81
C VAL A 13 23.49 -3.18 29.02
N VAL A 14 22.26 -2.79 29.30
CA VAL A 14 21.09 -3.67 29.38
C VAL A 14 20.57 -3.89 27.97
N THR A 15 20.78 -5.08 27.41
CA THR A 15 20.16 -5.53 26.17
C THR A 15 18.84 -6.23 26.49
N MET A 16 17.71 -5.56 26.25
CA MET A 16 16.38 -6.19 26.29
C MET A 16 16.12 -6.88 24.94
N PRO A 17 15.85 -8.20 24.89
CA PRO A 17 15.39 -8.87 23.68
C PRO A 17 13.93 -8.51 23.42
N ALA A 18 13.66 -7.81 22.32
CA ALA A 18 12.31 -7.59 21.81
C ALA A 18 11.75 -8.93 21.30
N CYS A 19 10.81 -9.50 22.04
CA CYS A 19 10.06 -10.69 21.62
C CYS A 19 9.00 -10.23 20.62
N VAL A 20 9.27 -10.41 19.33
CA VAL A 20 8.29 -10.18 18.27
C VAL A 20 7.35 -11.37 18.24
N THR A 21 6.06 -11.13 18.48
CA THR A 21 5.01 -12.14 18.35
C THR A 21 4.51 -12.13 16.92
N GLU A 22 4.79 -13.19 16.17
CA GLU A 22 4.37 -13.32 14.78
C GLU A 22 3.02 -14.04 14.73
N THR A 23 1.93 -13.30 14.47
CA THR A 23 0.59 -13.88 14.30
C THR A 23 0.41 -14.28 12.83
N ILE A 24 0.45 -15.58 12.55
CA ILE A 24 0.25 -16.13 11.21
C ILE A 24 -1.24 -16.26 10.94
N TYR A 25 -1.77 -15.46 10.01
CA TYR A 25 -3.12 -15.65 9.48
C TYR A 25 -3.06 -16.64 8.31
N GLU A 26 -3.58 -17.85 8.53
CA GLU A 26 -3.75 -18.81 7.44
C GLU A 26 -4.88 -18.34 6.51
N GLU A 27 -4.54 -18.07 5.24
CA GLU A 27 -5.57 -17.84 4.22
C GLU A 27 -6.45 -19.09 4.08
N PRO A 28 -7.79 -18.94 4.02
CA PRO A 28 -8.65 -20.08 3.77
C PRO A 28 -8.32 -20.67 2.39
N PRO A 29 -8.27 -22.00 2.27
CA PRO A 29 -7.86 -22.66 1.04
C PRO A 29 -8.77 -22.27 -0.12
N LYS A 30 -8.14 -22.03 -1.28
CA LYS A 30 -8.83 -21.88 -2.56
C LYS A 30 -9.82 -23.04 -2.71
N PHE A 31 -11.07 -22.75 -3.08
CA PHE A 31 -12.24 -23.66 -3.19
C PHE A 31 -13.16 -23.80 -1.96
N SER A 32 -12.98 -23.02 -0.90
CA SER A 32 -13.94 -22.95 0.22
C SER A 32 -15.33 -22.40 -0.14
N GLU A 33 -15.48 -21.80 -1.33
CA GLU A 33 -16.72 -21.15 -1.78
C GLU A 33 -17.62 -22.06 -2.64
N ILE A 34 -17.23 -23.31 -2.92
CA ILE A 34 -18.08 -24.24 -3.66
C ILE A 34 -19.14 -24.81 -2.69
N PRO A 35 -20.44 -24.68 -2.98
CA PRO A 35 -21.50 -25.25 -2.15
C PRO A 35 -21.30 -26.75 -1.98
N GLY A 36 -21.14 -27.21 -0.72
CA GLY A 36 -20.91 -28.62 -0.39
C GLY A 36 -19.46 -29.09 -0.40
N ALA A 37 -18.47 -28.21 -0.59
CA ALA A 37 -17.07 -28.58 -0.45
C ALA A 37 -16.72 -28.85 1.02
N THR A 38 -16.18 -30.04 1.30
CA THR A 38 -15.72 -30.45 2.62
C THR A 38 -14.20 -30.21 2.71
N VAL A 39 -13.77 -29.30 3.57
CA VAL A 39 -12.34 -29.13 3.91
C VAL A 39 -12.16 -29.56 5.37
N ARG A 40 -11.35 -30.60 5.61
CA ARG A 40 -11.08 -31.16 6.94
C ARG A 40 -12.33 -31.47 7.79
N GLY A 41 -13.42 -31.91 7.16
CA GLY A 41 -14.60 -32.43 7.86
C GLY A 41 -15.59 -31.40 8.39
N VAL A 42 -15.45 -30.11 8.04
CA VAL A 42 -16.42 -29.06 8.39
C VAL A 42 -17.16 -28.60 7.13
N GLU A 43 -18.49 -28.56 7.19
CA GLU A 43 -19.37 -28.16 6.09
C GLU A 43 -19.42 -26.62 6.00
N VAL A 44 -19.02 -26.06 4.85
CA VAL A 44 -19.04 -24.62 4.62
C VAL A 44 -20.40 -24.23 4.05
N THR A 45 -21.16 -23.44 4.80
CA THR A 45 -22.41 -22.85 4.30
C THR A 45 -22.11 -21.63 3.41
N PRO A 46 -22.72 -21.53 2.22
CA PRO A 46 -22.44 -20.42 1.30
C PRO A 46 -23.01 -19.11 1.86
N LYS A 47 -22.14 -18.11 2.05
CA LYS A 47 -22.54 -16.76 2.43
C LYS A 47 -23.37 -16.14 1.30
N SER A 48 -24.53 -15.60 1.66
CA SER A 48 -25.51 -15.04 0.72
C SER A 48 -24.96 -13.85 -0.07
N ASN A 49 -25.50 -13.67 -1.28
CA ASN A 49 -25.25 -12.61 -2.25
C ASN A 49 -25.45 -11.18 -1.67
N ARG A 50 -24.56 -10.71 -0.81
CA ARG A 50 -24.32 -9.28 -0.68
C ARG A 50 -23.35 -8.88 -1.78
N ALA A 51 -23.71 -7.84 -2.53
CA ALA A 51 -22.87 -7.20 -3.52
C ALA A 51 -21.43 -7.16 -3.02
N ARG A 52 -20.45 -7.52 -3.87
CA ARG A 52 -19.01 -7.40 -3.60
C ARG A 52 -18.75 -5.96 -3.14
N GLN A 53 -18.81 -5.75 -1.83
CA GLN A 53 -18.32 -4.57 -1.19
C GLN A 53 -16.82 -4.58 -1.47
N ALA A 54 -16.27 -3.42 -1.82
CA ALA A 54 -14.83 -3.23 -1.77
C ALA A 54 -14.33 -3.83 -0.43
N PRO A 55 -13.20 -4.55 -0.44
CA PRO A 55 -12.69 -5.16 0.79
C PRO A 55 -12.71 -4.11 1.91
N PRO A 56 -13.16 -4.46 3.12
CA PRO A 56 -13.13 -3.53 4.24
C PRO A 56 -11.71 -2.98 4.40
N PRO A 57 -11.56 -1.71 4.83
CA PRO A 57 -10.27 -1.01 4.92
C PRO A 57 -9.27 -1.66 5.89
N GLU A 58 -9.62 -2.77 6.54
CA GLU A 58 -8.76 -3.54 7.45
C GLU A 58 -7.62 -4.29 6.73
N ALA A 59 -7.52 -4.19 5.40
CA ALA A 59 -6.41 -4.69 4.61
C ALA A 59 -5.47 -3.55 4.13
N VAL A 60 -5.16 -2.59 5.01
CA VAL A 60 -4.00 -1.71 4.77
C VAL A 60 -2.76 -2.58 4.95
N SER A 61 -2.13 -2.94 3.84
CA SER A 61 -0.93 -3.76 3.87
C SER A 61 0.20 -2.98 4.55
N ARG A 62 0.53 -3.44 5.76
CA ARG A 62 1.69 -3.09 6.58
C ARG A 62 1.83 -1.60 6.86
N LEU A 63 0.95 -1.12 7.74
CA LEU A 63 1.20 0.05 8.57
C LEU A 63 2.47 -0.23 9.40
N ILE A 64 3.47 0.63 9.30
CA ILE A 64 4.57 0.63 10.27
C ILE A 64 4.09 1.49 11.42
N GLU A 65 3.60 0.84 12.48
CA GLU A 65 3.11 1.50 13.68
C GLU A 65 4.24 1.62 14.72
N ASN A 66 4.27 2.75 15.43
CA ASN A 66 5.10 2.93 16.62
C ASN A 66 4.45 2.25 17.84
N ASP A 67 5.18 2.18 18.96
CA ASP A 67 4.69 1.70 20.26
C ASP A 67 3.40 2.43 20.74
N ASP A 68 3.12 3.62 20.18
CA ASP A 68 1.95 4.46 20.46
C ASP A 68 0.79 4.26 19.45
N GLU A 69 0.80 3.20 18.65
CA GLU A 69 -0.20 2.89 17.59
C GLU A 69 -0.28 3.97 16.48
N GLU A 70 0.69 4.88 16.40
CA GLU A 70 0.76 5.88 15.34
C GLU A 70 1.34 5.28 14.06
N VAL A 71 0.63 5.45 12.94
CA VAL A 71 1.08 5.05 11.61
C VAL A 71 2.17 5.99 11.11
N ILE A 72 3.40 5.46 11.06
CA ILE A 72 4.62 6.17 10.65
C ILE A 72 4.91 5.98 9.17
N GLY A 73 4.48 4.85 8.60
CA GLY A 73 4.81 4.55 7.21
C GLY A 73 3.96 3.47 6.56
N LEU A 74 3.97 3.48 5.23
CA LEU A 74 3.20 2.59 4.36
C LEU A 74 4.13 1.80 3.44
N LEU A 75 4.03 0.46 3.49
CA LEU A 75 4.77 -0.41 2.59
C LEU A 75 3.85 -1.11 1.59
N SER A 76 4.06 -0.87 0.30
CA SER A 76 3.26 -1.50 -0.76
C SER A 76 4.03 -2.64 -1.43
N THR A 77 3.83 -3.87 -1.00
CA THR A 77 4.54 -5.05 -1.55
C THR A 77 3.95 -5.54 -2.88
N SER A 78 2.70 -5.19 -3.14
CA SER A 78 1.96 -5.46 -4.37
C SER A 78 1.29 -4.18 -4.91
N VAL A 79 0.81 -4.19 -6.15
CA VAL A 79 0.07 -3.03 -6.68
C VAL A 79 -1.30 -2.91 -6.01
N ARG A 80 -1.91 -4.05 -5.62
CA ARG A 80 -3.09 -4.08 -4.76
C ARG A 80 -2.86 -3.33 -3.44
N ASP A 81 -1.72 -3.55 -2.78
CA ASP A 81 -1.37 -2.83 -1.55
C ASP A 81 -1.24 -1.33 -1.80
N LEU A 82 -0.61 -0.95 -2.91
CA LEU A 82 -0.47 0.46 -3.30
C LEU A 82 -1.84 1.12 -3.50
N VAL A 83 -2.79 0.43 -4.15
CA VAL A 83 -4.17 0.94 -4.32
C VAL A 83 -4.86 1.12 -2.97
N ALA A 84 -4.74 0.15 -2.06
CA ALA A 84 -5.31 0.25 -0.72
C ALA A 84 -4.69 1.43 0.07
N ASN A 85 -3.37 1.57 0.03
CA ASN A 85 -2.65 2.63 0.72
C ASN A 85 -2.98 4.02 0.16
N ILE A 86 -3.17 4.16 -1.16
CA ILE A 86 -3.66 5.42 -1.77
C ILE A 86 -5.03 5.78 -1.18
N LEU A 87 -5.98 4.84 -1.17
CA LEU A 87 -7.32 5.10 -0.62
C LEU A 87 -7.26 5.47 0.86
N TYR A 88 -6.47 4.74 1.65
CA TYR A 88 -6.23 5.04 3.05
C TYR A 88 -5.71 6.47 3.26
N THR A 89 -4.69 6.91 2.52
CA THR A 89 -4.17 8.29 2.66
C THR A 89 -5.18 9.37 2.28
N ILE A 90 -6.11 9.07 1.38
CA ILE A 90 -7.21 9.98 1.03
C ILE A 90 -8.26 9.99 2.15
N ASP A 91 -8.64 8.82 2.66
CA ASP A 91 -9.64 8.67 3.73
C ASP A 91 -9.19 9.33 5.05
N GLU A 92 -7.90 9.24 5.38
CA GLU A 92 -7.30 9.79 6.60
C GLU A 92 -6.65 11.17 6.40
N GLU A 93 -6.78 11.78 5.22
CA GLU A 93 -6.19 13.08 4.87
C GLU A 93 -4.66 13.18 5.14
N ARG A 94 -3.95 12.05 4.99
CA ARG A 94 -2.50 11.91 5.25
C ARG A 94 -1.65 12.29 4.04
N ALA A 95 -1.62 13.58 3.72
CA ALA A 95 -0.84 14.13 2.61
C ALA A 95 0.68 13.86 2.74
N ASP A 96 1.18 13.85 3.98
CA ASP A 96 2.56 13.53 4.35
C ASP A 96 2.95 12.12 3.88
N LEU A 97 2.16 11.11 4.28
CA LEU A 97 2.39 9.71 3.91
C LEU A 97 2.20 9.47 2.41
N PHE A 98 1.24 10.18 1.80
CA PHE A 98 1.06 10.11 0.36
C PHE A 98 2.33 10.58 -0.39
N ALA A 99 2.90 11.71 0.03
CA ALA A 99 4.10 12.22 -0.60
C ALA A 99 5.35 11.36 -0.27
N SER A 100 5.49 10.87 0.97
CA SER A 100 6.70 10.12 1.39
C SER A 100 6.73 8.67 0.87
N ASP A 101 5.61 7.98 0.93
CA ASP A 101 5.58 6.52 0.82
C ASP A 101 4.87 6.03 -0.43
N ILE A 102 3.85 6.78 -0.88
CA ILE A 102 3.04 6.43 -2.05
C ILE A 102 3.66 6.98 -3.33
N LEU A 103 4.08 8.25 -3.35
CA LEU A 103 4.68 8.84 -4.54
C LEU A 103 6.08 8.27 -4.83
N SER A 104 6.29 7.87 -6.07
CA SER A 104 7.62 7.50 -6.56
C SER A 104 8.59 8.68 -6.46
N GLN A 105 9.87 8.38 -6.22
CA GLN A 105 10.93 9.38 -6.15
C GLN A 105 10.99 10.22 -7.43
N ILE A 106 10.88 9.57 -8.59
CA ILE A 106 10.88 10.26 -9.89
C ILE A 106 9.76 11.28 -10.01
N THR A 107 8.57 11.00 -9.47
CA THR A 107 7.47 11.98 -9.47
C THR A 107 7.75 13.12 -8.53
N ARG A 108 8.27 12.85 -7.32
CA ARG A 108 8.65 13.92 -6.39
C ARG A 108 9.69 14.85 -6.99
N ASP A 109 10.73 14.28 -7.59
CA ASP A 109 11.81 15.02 -8.23
C ASP A 109 11.24 15.94 -9.32
N GLU A 110 10.33 15.44 -10.16
CA GLU A 110 9.67 16.27 -11.19
C GLU A 110 8.81 17.40 -10.63
N PHE A 111 8.15 17.21 -9.48
CA PHE A 111 7.43 18.30 -8.81
C PHE A 111 8.42 19.37 -8.34
N VAL A 112 9.51 18.96 -7.67
CA VAL A 112 10.54 19.87 -7.18
C VAL A 112 11.24 20.61 -8.33
N GLU A 113 11.60 19.91 -9.41
CA GLU A 113 12.19 20.49 -10.61
C GLU A 113 11.30 21.55 -11.28
N ARG A 114 9.97 21.41 -11.13
CA ARG A 114 8.97 22.38 -11.61
C ARG A 114 8.67 23.47 -10.60
N GLY A 115 9.34 23.50 -9.45
CA GLY A 115 9.13 24.48 -8.39
C GLY A 115 7.84 24.25 -7.59
N HIS A 116 7.34 23.02 -7.55
CA HIS A 116 6.17 22.62 -6.78
C HIS A 116 6.57 21.71 -5.62
N ASP A 117 5.82 21.82 -4.52
CA ASP A 117 5.91 20.87 -3.41
C ASP A 117 5.32 19.51 -3.83
N PRO A 118 5.98 18.37 -3.58
CA PRO A 118 5.39 17.05 -3.75
C PRO A 118 4.02 16.87 -3.08
N LEU A 119 3.73 17.56 -1.97
CA LEU A 119 2.42 17.56 -1.32
C LEU A 119 1.30 18.03 -2.27
N ARG A 120 1.62 18.87 -3.26
CA ARG A 120 0.67 19.31 -4.30
C ARG A 120 0.10 18.13 -5.10
N ALA A 121 0.81 17.02 -5.19
CA ALA A 121 0.29 15.82 -5.83
C ALA A 121 -0.93 15.26 -5.07
N PHE A 122 -0.91 15.27 -3.74
CA PHE A 122 -2.04 14.83 -2.93
C PHE A 122 -3.28 15.68 -3.21
N GLU A 123 -3.14 17.01 -3.24
CA GLU A 123 -4.23 17.94 -3.53
C GLU A 123 -4.87 17.68 -4.91
N ILE A 124 -4.08 17.27 -5.91
CA ILE A 124 -4.61 16.90 -7.24
C ILE A 124 -5.42 15.60 -7.15
N VAL A 125 -4.95 14.62 -6.37
CA VAL A 125 -5.64 13.35 -6.17
C VAL A 125 -6.93 13.56 -5.39
N GLU A 126 -6.91 14.38 -4.34
CA GLU A 126 -8.07 14.77 -3.54
C GLU A 126 -9.13 15.49 -4.40
N GLN A 127 -8.74 16.47 -5.21
CA GLN A 127 -9.65 17.13 -6.17
C GLN A 127 -10.25 16.18 -7.20
N THR A 128 -9.61 15.03 -7.42
CA THR A 128 -10.06 13.98 -8.34
C THR A 128 -10.41 12.68 -7.62
N GLU A 129 -10.75 12.75 -6.33
CA GLU A 129 -11.02 11.59 -5.48
C GLU A 129 -12.11 10.70 -6.08
N ARG A 130 -13.25 11.28 -6.46
CA ARG A 130 -14.37 10.51 -7.02
C ARG A 130 -13.96 9.74 -8.29
N PRO A 131 -13.27 10.36 -9.28
CA PRO A 131 -12.61 9.62 -10.36
C PRO A 131 -11.65 8.51 -9.91
N VAL A 132 -10.80 8.76 -8.91
CA VAL A 132 -9.81 7.81 -8.39
C VAL A 132 -10.50 6.60 -7.76
N ARG A 133 -11.49 6.81 -6.89
CA ARG A 133 -12.30 5.71 -6.33
C ARG A 133 -13.03 4.92 -7.41
N LYS A 134 -13.56 5.60 -8.43
CA LYS A 134 -14.22 4.94 -9.58
C LYS A 134 -13.24 4.06 -10.35
N LEU A 135 -11.99 4.49 -10.52
CA LEU A 135 -10.93 3.68 -11.13
C LEU A 135 -10.66 2.44 -10.27
N PHE A 136 -10.43 2.61 -8.97
CA PHE A 136 -10.07 1.51 -8.07
C PHE A 136 -11.19 0.52 -7.79
N THR A 137 -12.45 0.96 -7.84
CA THR A 137 -13.62 0.06 -7.80
C THR A 137 -13.59 -0.98 -8.93
N ARG A 138 -12.94 -0.66 -10.06
CA ARG A 138 -12.80 -1.60 -11.18
C ARG A 138 -11.59 -2.51 -11.04
N MET A 139 -10.59 -2.12 -10.24
CA MET A 139 -9.38 -2.88 -9.99
C MET A 139 -9.22 -3.26 -8.51
N PRO A 140 -10.24 -3.89 -7.88
CA PRO A 140 -10.24 -4.14 -6.44
C PRO A 140 -9.07 -5.03 -5.98
N ASP A 141 -8.59 -5.90 -6.86
CA ASP A 141 -7.48 -6.82 -6.58
C ASP A 141 -6.16 -6.36 -7.23
N GLY A 142 -6.06 -5.07 -7.59
CA GLY A 142 -4.86 -4.51 -8.22
C GLY A 142 -4.48 -5.25 -9.51
N GLU A 143 -3.22 -5.68 -9.59
CA GLU A 143 -2.66 -6.46 -10.70
C GLU A 143 -3.32 -7.82 -10.92
N TYR A 144 -4.03 -8.36 -9.92
CA TYR A 144 -4.74 -9.64 -10.01
C TYR A 144 -6.16 -9.49 -10.58
N THR A 145 -6.61 -8.26 -10.82
CA THR A 145 -7.94 -8.01 -11.40
C THR A 145 -8.02 -8.58 -12.82
N PRO A 146 -9.00 -9.45 -13.13
CA PRO A 146 -9.16 -10.00 -14.47
C PRO A 146 -9.34 -8.92 -15.54
N GLY A 147 -8.60 -9.03 -16.64
CA GLY A 147 -8.67 -8.08 -17.76
C GLY A 147 -7.82 -6.82 -17.60
N LEU A 148 -7.13 -6.66 -16.47
CA LEU A 148 -6.01 -5.73 -16.38
C LEU A 148 -4.74 -6.37 -16.89
N PHE A 149 -3.93 -5.57 -17.59
CA PHE A 149 -2.61 -5.97 -18.04
C PHE A 149 -1.60 -4.98 -17.48
N MET A 150 -0.55 -5.52 -16.87
CA MET A 150 0.60 -4.75 -16.43
C MET A 150 1.61 -4.66 -17.59
N VAL A 151 1.73 -3.49 -18.20
CA VAL A 151 2.55 -3.28 -19.41
C VAL A 151 3.78 -2.45 -19.06
N PRO A 152 5.01 -2.91 -19.35
CA PRO A 152 6.22 -2.11 -19.07
C PRO A 152 6.21 -0.80 -19.88
N GLN A 153 6.56 0.31 -19.23
CA GLN A 153 6.67 1.66 -19.83
C GLN A 153 8.12 2.19 -19.85
N GLY A 154 9.07 1.44 -19.28
CA GLY A 154 10.45 1.86 -19.15
C GLY A 154 11.14 1.17 -17.98
N ARG A 155 12.25 1.73 -17.51
CA ARG A 155 13.04 1.15 -16.42
C ARG A 155 12.23 1.13 -15.13
N ASN A 156 11.81 -0.06 -14.71
CA ASN A 156 11.02 -0.31 -13.50
C ASN A 156 9.67 0.43 -13.45
N VAL A 157 9.16 0.89 -14.59
CA VAL A 157 7.85 1.55 -14.69
C VAL A 157 6.89 0.62 -15.40
N TYR A 158 5.71 0.44 -14.83
CA TYR A 158 4.67 -0.43 -15.36
C TYR A 158 3.33 0.31 -15.37
N ARG A 159 2.56 0.11 -16.43
CA ARG A 159 1.21 0.65 -16.57
C ARG A 159 0.20 -0.43 -16.23
N LEU A 160 -0.68 -0.15 -15.30
CA LEU A 160 -1.87 -0.94 -15.02
C LEU A 160 -3.08 -0.19 -15.56
N SER A 161 -3.69 -0.68 -16.65
CA SER A 161 -4.82 -0.01 -17.30
C SER A 161 -5.81 -0.99 -17.89
N PHE A 162 -7.07 -0.58 -17.97
CA PHE A 162 -8.10 -1.30 -18.73
C PHE A 162 -7.95 -1.05 -20.25
N PRO A 163 -8.42 -1.98 -21.09
CA PRO A 163 -8.62 -1.72 -22.51
C PRO A 163 -9.43 -0.44 -22.72
N ALA A 164 -9.13 0.31 -23.78
CA ALA A 164 -9.65 1.67 -24.00
C ALA A 164 -11.19 1.76 -23.92
N GLU A 165 -11.69 2.23 -22.78
CA GLU A 165 -13.10 2.52 -22.56
C GLU A 165 -13.37 4.03 -22.52
N ARG A 166 -14.44 4.44 -23.19
CA ARG A 166 -14.86 5.85 -23.25
C ARG A 166 -15.55 6.26 -21.94
N GLY A 167 -15.29 7.49 -21.48
CA GLY A 167 -16.06 8.13 -20.39
C GLY A 167 -15.48 7.99 -18.98
N TYR A 168 -14.22 7.55 -18.85
CA TYR A 168 -13.49 7.58 -17.58
C TYR A 168 -12.47 8.70 -17.58
N PHE A 169 -12.34 9.39 -16.44
CA PHE A 169 -11.37 10.47 -16.27
C PHE A 169 -9.95 9.92 -16.12
N TRP A 170 -9.81 8.82 -15.38
CA TRP A 170 -8.58 8.01 -15.31
C TRP A 170 -8.84 6.64 -15.92
N ARG A 171 -7.93 6.16 -16.76
CA ARG A 171 -7.95 4.85 -17.43
C ARG A 171 -7.04 3.81 -16.76
N GLY A 172 -6.14 4.26 -15.89
CA GLY A 172 -5.18 3.40 -15.22
C GLY A 172 -4.22 4.18 -14.34
N ILE A 173 -3.19 3.49 -13.88
CA ILE A 173 -2.07 4.06 -13.13
C ILE A 173 -0.76 3.57 -13.73
N ASP A 174 0.23 4.45 -13.74
CA ASP A 174 1.63 4.06 -13.88
C ASP A 174 2.20 3.89 -12.47
N VAL A 175 2.91 2.78 -12.27
CA VAL A 175 3.56 2.41 -11.02
C VAL A 175 5.05 2.20 -11.26
N VAL A 176 5.86 2.50 -10.25
CA VAL A 176 7.30 2.27 -10.25
C VAL A 176 7.64 1.27 -9.15
N PHE A 177 8.49 0.30 -9.46
CA PHE A 177 9.06 -0.56 -8.43
C PHE A 177 10.35 0.06 -7.85
N GLU A 178 10.26 0.55 -6.63
CA GLU A 178 11.35 1.11 -5.82
C GLU A 178 11.61 0.16 -4.64
N ALA A 179 12.35 -0.92 -4.90
CA ALA A 179 12.51 -2.04 -3.97
C ALA A 179 12.79 -1.59 -2.53
N PRO A 180 12.03 -2.08 -1.53
CA PRO A 180 11.06 -3.18 -1.60
C PRO A 180 9.60 -2.77 -1.92
N SER A 181 9.33 -1.52 -2.32
CA SER A 181 7.97 -0.97 -2.42
C SER A 181 7.55 -0.65 -3.86
N TRP A 182 6.28 -0.89 -4.17
CA TRP A 182 5.60 -0.32 -5.33
C TRP A 182 5.15 1.10 -5.01
N ARG A 183 5.38 2.03 -5.93
CA ARG A 183 5.01 3.42 -5.76
C ARG A 183 4.26 3.96 -6.95
N LEU A 184 3.42 4.96 -6.71
CA LEU A 184 2.67 5.65 -7.73
C LEU A 184 3.61 6.54 -8.55
N ARG A 185 3.68 6.26 -9.86
CA ARG A 185 4.25 7.21 -10.83
C ARG A 185 3.23 8.30 -11.09
N TRP A 186 2.11 7.95 -11.70
CA TRP A 186 1.00 8.88 -11.93
C TRP A 186 -0.26 8.18 -12.41
N PHE A 187 -1.39 8.90 -12.43
CA PHE A 187 -2.61 8.44 -13.07
C PHE A 187 -2.58 8.64 -14.59
N VAL A 188 -3.12 7.66 -15.31
CA VAL A 188 -3.15 7.64 -16.78
C VAL A 188 -4.53 8.07 -17.25
N ARG A 189 -4.58 9.06 -18.13
CA ARG A 189 -5.82 9.53 -18.77
C ARG A 189 -6.19 8.74 -19.99
#